data_AF-A0A928SAI7-F1
#
_entry.id   AF-A0A928SAI7-F1
#
_cell.length_a   1.000
_cell.length_b   1.000
_cell.length_c   1.000
_cell.angle_alpha   90.00
_cell.angle_beta   90.00
_cell.angle_gamma   90.00
#
_symmetry.space_group_name_H-M   'P 1'
#
loop_
_entity.id
_entity.type
_entity.pdbx_description
1 polymer ?
#
loop_
_entity_poly.entity_id
_entity_poly.type
_entity_poly.pdbx_seq_one_letter_code
_entity_poly.pdbx_strand_id
1 'polypeptide(L)'
;MWEAIANLSDAILVDSATAANNPFALLLQRSHSHFQGKIHFTSASAITLFTEHDVDTVLHLLFAHNQSRGIFEAMCNPPGGDWSGLSLFNFQTGEEYRWTSLPRVSGIGGKRPDHVIEFQLDDGRLVLLAIESKNRALNLESNVGHRLAAYTEQLVGTSPTIFRATNAEWDLWQNDTISLPSLTVLSGGAFCWLGAKDLEDTLARCQLDIIFAIDFKSVEQSALLHVKAGARAKFLLPQIYNLVQQFGGRLEIEIH
;
A
#
# COMPACT_ATOMS: atom_id res chain seq x y z
N MET A 1 -8.07 -18.28 5.11
CA MET A 1 -6.78 -18.00 4.42
C MET A 1 -5.96 -19.26 4.24
N TRP A 2 -5.46 -19.90 5.31
CA TRP A 2 -4.69 -21.16 5.21
C TRP A 2 -5.42 -22.29 4.49
N GLU A 3 -6.73 -22.41 4.70
CA GLU A 3 -7.55 -23.41 4.03
C GLU A 3 -7.65 -23.17 2.51
N ALA A 4 -7.69 -21.92 2.07
CA ALA A 4 -7.70 -21.59 0.64
C ALA A 4 -6.33 -21.89 0.01
N ILE A 5 -5.23 -21.52 0.67
CA ILE A 5 -3.87 -21.85 0.23
C ILE A 5 -3.71 -23.38 0.15
N ALA A 6 -4.08 -24.10 1.21
CA ALA A 6 -4.07 -25.56 1.23
C ALA A 6 -4.86 -26.16 0.06
N ASN A 7 -6.08 -25.69 -0.18
CA ASN A 7 -6.99 -26.34 -1.13
C ASN A 7 -6.82 -25.93 -2.58
N LEU A 8 -6.24 -24.76 -2.86
CA LEU A 8 -6.08 -24.22 -4.21
C LEU A 8 -4.65 -24.34 -4.74
N SER A 9 -3.66 -24.64 -3.91
CA SER A 9 -2.29 -24.86 -4.35
C SER A 9 -2.04 -26.32 -4.76
N ASP A 10 -1.31 -26.52 -5.85
CA ASP A 10 -0.81 -27.85 -6.22
C ASP A 10 0.35 -28.30 -5.32
N ALA A 11 1.12 -27.35 -4.80
CA ALA A 11 2.17 -27.60 -3.85
C ALA A 11 2.32 -26.46 -2.84
N ILE A 12 2.77 -26.76 -1.63
CA ILE A 12 3.05 -25.77 -0.58
C ILE A 12 4.42 -26.05 0.01
N LEU A 13 5.34 -25.12 -0.24
CA LEU A 13 6.63 -25.06 0.43
C LEU A 13 6.52 -24.10 1.61
N VAL A 14 7.05 -24.49 2.77
CA VAL A 14 7.10 -23.65 3.97
C VAL A 14 8.51 -23.60 4.49
N ASP A 15 8.93 -22.42 4.92
CA ASP A 15 10.16 -22.23 5.65
C ASP A 15 9.93 -21.63 7.05
N SER A 16 10.88 -21.85 7.95
CA SER A 16 10.87 -21.22 9.27
C SER A 16 12.28 -21.09 9.83
N ALA A 17 12.69 -19.85 10.04
CA ALA A 17 13.96 -19.51 10.69
C ALA A 17 14.05 -19.95 12.16
N THR A 18 12.95 -20.42 12.76
CA THR A 18 12.89 -20.84 14.18
C THR A 18 12.64 -22.34 14.35
N ALA A 19 12.49 -23.10 13.26
CA ALA A 19 12.29 -24.54 13.33
C ALA A 19 13.62 -25.23 13.70
N ALA A 20 13.60 -26.01 14.79
CA ALA A 20 14.79 -26.67 15.30
C ALA A 20 15.37 -27.74 14.35
N ASN A 21 14.55 -28.32 13.46
CA ASN A 21 14.95 -29.33 12.48
C ASN A 21 14.19 -29.10 11.17
N ASN A 22 14.89 -29.09 10.04
CA ASN A 22 14.39 -28.80 8.69
C ASN A 22 13.69 -27.42 8.59
N PRO A 23 14.47 -26.34 8.38
CA PRO A 23 13.91 -25.01 8.18
C PRO A 23 13.11 -24.87 6.88
N PHE A 24 13.08 -25.90 6.03
CA PHE A 24 12.30 -25.99 4.80
C PHE A 24 11.55 -27.31 4.76
N ALA A 25 10.25 -27.27 4.45
CA ALA A 25 9.40 -28.45 4.29
C ALA A 25 8.42 -28.29 3.14
N LEU A 26 8.18 -29.38 2.41
CA LEU A 26 7.09 -29.49 1.44
C LEU A 26 5.88 -30.10 2.15
N LEU A 27 4.86 -29.29 2.43
CA LEU A 27 3.68 -29.71 3.19
C LEU A 27 2.61 -30.38 2.32
N LEU A 28 2.61 -30.06 1.03
CA LEU A 28 1.58 -30.48 0.11
C LEU A 28 2.20 -30.68 -1.28
N GLN A 29 1.84 -31.78 -1.93
CA GLN A 29 2.12 -32.01 -3.34
C GLN A 29 0.97 -32.85 -3.91
N ARG A 30 0.19 -32.26 -4.83
CA ARG A 30 -0.97 -32.86 -5.46
C ARG A 30 -0.74 -32.89 -6.97
N SER A 31 -1.33 -33.87 -7.65
CA SER A 31 -1.42 -33.81 -9.11
C SER A 31 -2.38 -32.68 -9.50
N HIS A 32 -1.93 -31.79 -10.37
CA HIS A 32 -2.76 -30.72 -10.90
C HIS A 32 -3.97 -31.32 -11.66
N SER A 33 -5.18 -30.97 -11.24
CA SER A 33 -6.41 -31.40 -11.92
C SER A 33 -7.12 -30.17 -12.48
N HIS A 34 -7.17 -30.07 -13.81
CA HIS A 34 -7.99 -29.05 -14.46
C HIS A 34 -9.47 -29.44 -14.40
N PHE A 35 -10.29 -28.59 -13.80
CA PHE A 35 -11.73 -28.67 -13.98
C PHE A 35 -12.07 -28.24 -15.42
N GLN A 36 -12.54 -29.17 -16.25
CA GLN A 36 -12.96 -28.90 -17.64
C GLN A 36 -14.45 -28.56 -17.79
N GLY A 37 -15.21 -28.53 -16.69
CA GLY A 37 -16.63 -28.17 -16.73
C GLY A 37 -16.84 -26.67 -16.90
N LYS A 38 -18.06 -26.27 -17.31
CA LYS A 38 -18.46 -24.87 -17.24
C LYS A 38 -18.62 -24.48 -15.77
N ILE A 39 -17.82 -23.50 -15.33
CA ILE A 39 -18.01 -22.88 -14.02
C ILE A 39 -19.14 -21.87 -14.17
N HIS A 40 -20.24 -22.11 -13.48
CA HIS A 40 -21.34 -21.15 -13.39
C HIS A 40 -21.06 -20.21 -12.23
N PHE A 41 -20.70 -18.97 -12.55
CA PHE A 41 -20.69 -17.90 -11.56
C PHE A 41 -22.08 -17.29 -11.51
N THR A 42 -22.65 -17.21 -10.32
CA THR A 42 -23.84 -16.38 -10.10
C THR A 42 -23.42 -14.93 -10.29
N SER A 43 -24.18 -14.16 -11.07
CA SER A 43 -23.94 -12.71 -11.19
C SER A 43 -23.93 -12.08 -9.80
N ALA A 44 -22.92 -11.25 -9.52
CA ALA A 44 -22.86 -10.52 -8.27
C ALA A 44 -24.11 -9.65 -8.12
N SER A 45 -24.67 -9.60 -6.91
CA SER A 45 -25.69 -8.63 -6.56
C SER A 45 -25.14 -7.21 -6.75
N ALA A 46 -26.00 -6.25 -7.09
CA ALA A 46 -25.61 -4.85 -7.16
C ALA A 46 -24.91 -4.42 -5.84
N ILE A 47 -23.81 -3.67 -5.95
CA ILE A 47 -23.08 -3.18 -4.78
C ILE A 47 -24.01 -2.22 -4.03
N THR A 48 -24.36 -2.57 -2.79
CA THR A 48 -25.24 -1.76 -1.94
C THR A 48 -24.48 -0.93 -0.91
N LEU A 49 -23.19 -1.24 -0.69
CA LEU A 49 -22.36 -0.60 0.32
C LEU A 49 -20.91 -0.57 -0.14
N PHE A 50 -20.31 0.61 -0.09
CA PHE A 50 -18.87 0.81 -0.21
C PHE A 50 -18.19 0.74 1.16
N THR A 51 -16.97 0.21 1.18
CA THR A 51 -16.22 -0.19 2.36
C THR A 51 -14.74 0.21 2.27
N GLU A 52 -13.96 -0.15 3.29
CA GLU A 52 -12.50 -0.01 3.31
C GLU A 52 -11.82 -0.62 2.09
N HIS A 53 -12.33 -1.75 1.58
CA HIS A 53 -11.75 -2.40 0.39
C HIS A 53 -11.91 -1.57 -0.89
N ASP A 54 -12.99 -0.81 -0.99
CA ASP A 54 -13.22 0.10 -2.12
C ASP A 54 -12.28 1.30 -2.03
N VAL A 55 -12.03 1.81 -0.81
CA VAL A 55 -11.03 2.84 -0.53
C VAL A 55 -9.63 2.36 -0.93
N ASP A 56 -9.23 1.16 -0.49
CA ASP A 56 -7.95 0.55 -0.85
C ASP A 56 -7.79 0.40 -2.36
N THR A 57 -8.86 -0.03 -3.03
CA THR A 57 -8.87 -0.19 -4.49
C THR A 57 -8.66 1.16 -5.19
N VAL A 58 -9.30 2.23 -4.72
CA VAL A 58 -9.11 3.58 -5.30
C VAL A 58 -7.68 4.07 -5.07
N LEU A 59 -7.10 3.86 -3.89
CA LEU A 59 -5.70 4.22 -3.61
C LEU A 59 -4.74 3.45 -4.51
N HIS A 60 -4.94 2.13 -4.62
CA HIS A 60 -4.13 1.28 -5.49
C HIS A 60 -4.20 1.77 -6.94
N LEU A 61 -5.40 1.97 -7.48
CA LEU A 61 -5.56 2.47 -8.84
C LEU A 61 -4.97 3.86 -9.03
N LEU A 62 -5.03 4.73 -8.01
CA LEU A 62 -4.52 6.10 -8.08
C LEU A 62 -2.99 6.12 -8.21
N PHE A 63 -2.29 5.27 -7.46
CA PHE A 63 -0.83 5.30 -7.36
C PHE A 63 -0.12 4.23 -8.19
N ALA A 64 -0.75 3.08 -8.45
CA ALA A 64 -0.16 2.02 -9.25
C ALA A 64 0.19 2.49 -10.67
N HIS A 65 1.27 1.93 -11.23
CA HIS A 65 1.73 2.18 -12.60
C HIS A 65 2.16 3.64 -12.89
N ASN A 66 2.56 4.42 -11.88
CA ASN A 66 3.02 5.81 -12.05
C ASN A 66 4.55 5.98 -11.95
N GLN A 67 5.32 4.91 -12.16
CA GLN A 67 6.80 4.94 -12.05
C GLN A 67 7.45 6.01 -12.94
N SER A 68 6.95 6.17 -14.17
CA SER A 68 7.44 7.19 -15.11
C SER A 68 7.17 8.63 -14.67
N ARG A 69 6.32 8.82 -13.66
CA ARG A 69 5.98 10.11 -13.03
C ARG A 69 6.69 10.31 -11.69
N GLY A 70 7.69 9.48 -11.37
CA GLY A 70 8.38 9.55 -10.09
C GLY A 70 7.55 9.01 -8.91
N ILE A 71 6.58 8.13 -9.16
CA ILE A 71 5.70 7.58 -8.12
C ILE A 71 5.71 6.06 -8.17
N PHE A 72 5.93 5.42 -7.03
CA PHE A 72 5.96 3.97 -6.92
C PHE A 72 5.12 3.50 -5.73
N GLU A 73 4.26 2.51 -5.95
CA GLU A 73 3.51 1.87 -4.87
C GLU A 73 4.41 0.85 -4.17
N ALA A 74 5.08 1.31 -3.12
CA ALA A 74 6.08 0.55 -2.37
C ALA A 74 5.47 -0.63 -1.59
N MET A 75 4.23 -0.48 -1.12
CA MET A 75 3.49 -1.51 -0.41
C MET A 75 1.99 -1.27 -0.61
N CYS A 76 1.22 -2.34 -0.78
CA CYS A 76 -0.24 -2.26 -0.88
C CYS A 76 -0.88 -3.50 -0.25
N ASN A 77 -1.84 -3.28 0.65
CA ASN A 77 -2.65 -4.31 1.24
C ASN A 77 -3.85 -4.60 0.30
N PRO A 78 -3.92 -5.77 -0.35
CA PRO A 78 -4.89 -6.09 -1.40
C PRO A 78 -6.37 -5.98 -0.97
N PRO A 79 -7.30 -5.83 -1.93
CA PRO A 79 -7.43 -6.71 -3.11
C PRO A 79 -6.54 -6.33 -4.31
N GLY A 80 -5.63 -7.23 -4.72
CA GLY A 80 -4.75 -7.07 -5.91
C GLY A 80 -3.28 -6.67 -5.65
N GLY A 81 -2.95 -6.04 -4.52
CA GLY A 81 -1.60 -5.66 -4.11
C GLY A 81 -0.74 -6.77 -3.46
N ASP A 82 0.57 -6.49 -3.35
CA ASP A 82 1.56 -7.39 -2.76
C ASP A 82 1.76 -7.12 -1.25
N TRP A 83 1.09 -7.95 -0.44
CA TRP A 83 1.19 -8.02 1.02
C TRP A 83 2.48 -8.66 1.57
N SER A 84 3.37 -9.17 0.71
CA SER A 84 4.53 -9.96 1.15
C SER A 84 5.74 -9.10 1.51
N GLY A 85 5.72 -7.79 1.23
CA GLY A 85 6.89 -6.95 1.48
C GLY A 85 6.67 -5.47 1.20
N LEU A 86 7.74 -4.71 1.42
CA LEU A 86 7.86 -3.32 1.00
C LEU A 86 9.02 -3.21 0.02
N SER A 87 8.82 -2.54 -1.09
CA SER A 87 9.84 -2.25 -2.10
C SER A 87 10.12 -0.74 -2.16
N LEU A 88 11.38 -0.35 -2.33
CA LEU A 88 11.77 1.01 -2.72
C LEU A 88 12.38 0.99 -4.11
N PHE A 89 12.06 1.98 -4.93
CA PHE A 89 12.49 2.08 -6.32
C PHE A 89 13.42 3.27 -6.52
N ASN A 90 14.63 2.98 -6.99
CA ASN A 90 15.57 4.02 -7.38
C ASN A 90 15.24 4.50 -8.80
N PHE A 91 14.55 5.63 -8.91
CA PHE A 91 14.15 6.20 -10.22
C PHE A 91 15.33 6.62 -11.11
N GLN A 92 16.53 6.80 -10.57
CA GLN A 92 17.73 7.12 -11.35
C GLN A 92 18.36 5.87 -11.98
N THR A 93 18.45 4.77 -11.25
CA THR A 93 19.13 3.54 -11.69
C THR A 93 18.16 2.47 -12.24
N GLY A 94 16.89 2.54 -11.84
CA GLY A 94 15.85 1.53 -12.09
C GLY A 94 15.94 0.31 -11.17
N GLU A 95 16.76 0.38 -10.12
CA GLU A 95 16.91 -0.70 -9.13
C GLU A 95 15.73 -0.72 -8.15
N GLU A 96 15.39 -1.93 -7.70
CA GLU A 96 14.36 -2.16 -6.68
C GLU A 96 14.97 -2.87 -5.47
N TYR A 97 14.74 -2.32 -4.28
CA TYR A 97 15.20 -2.87 -3.01
C TYR A 97 14.00 -3.33 -2.20
N ARG A 98 14.01 -4.58 -1.70
CA ARG A 98 12.81 -5.17 -1.12
C ARG A 98 13.04 -5.84 0.22
N TRP A 99 12.18 -5.51 1.16
CA TRP A 99 12.02 -6.17 2.46
C TRP A 99 10.89 -7.18 2.33
N THR A 100 11.23 -8.46 2.33
CA THR A 100 10.28 -9.58 2.08
C THR A 100 9.56 -10.05 3.34
N SER A 101 9.81 -9.40 4.47
CA SER A 101 9.17 -9.73 5.75
C SER A 101 8.79 -8.44 6.45
N LEU A 102 7.49 -8.30 6.71
CA LEU A 102 6.91 -7.16 7.40
C LEU A 102 6.63 -7.53 8.85
N PRO A 103 7.36 -6.98 9.84
CA PRO A 103 7.14 -7.29 11.25
C PRO A 103 5.70 -7.00 11.66
N ARG A 104 4.99 -8.00 12.19
CA ARG A 104 3.58 -7.83 12.61
C ARG A 104 3.44 -6.92 13.84
N VAL A 105 4.48 -6.90 14.68
CA VAL A 105 4.62 -5.99 15.83
C VAL A 105 5.98 -5.34 15.67
N SER A 106 6.00 -4.02 15.51
CA SER A 106 7.26 -3.30 15.57
C SER A 106 7.71 -3.20 17.03
N GLY A 107 9.01 -3.38 17.28
CA GLY A 107 9.57 -3.27 18.63
C GLY A 107 9.41 -1.89 19.28
N ILE A 108 8.97 -0.89 18.51
CA ILE A 108 8.81 0.51 18.91
C ILE A 108 7.34 0.96 19.00
N GLY A 109 6.36 0.06 18.82
CA GLY A 109 4.93 0.41 18.87
C GLY A 109 4.38 1.14 17.64
N GLY A 110 5.13 1.14 16.54
CA GLY A 110 4.66 1.53 15.21
C GLY A 110 3.58 0.58 14.64
N LYS A 111 2.73 1.13 13.77
CA LYS A 111 1.60 0.47 13.12
C LYS A 111 1.97 0.21 11.66
N ARG A 112 1.82 -1.05 11.23
CA ARG A 112 2.03 -1.40 9.82
C ARG A 112 0.96 -0.69 8.96
N PRO A 113 1.36 0.07 7.92
CA PRO A 113 0.43 0.74 7.01
C PRO A 113 -0.29 -0.25 6.10
N ASP A 114 -1.41 0.20 5.53
CA ASP A 114 -2.11 -0.52 4.45
C ASP A 114 -1.46 -0.21 3.10
N HIS A 115 -1.02 1.03 2.88
CA HIS A 115 -0.28 1.43 1.68
C HIS A 115 0.98 2.20 2.04
N VAL A 116 2.04 2.04 1.24
CA VAL A 116 3.18 2.95 1.24
C VAL A 116 3.41 3.41 -0.19
N ILE A 117 3.39 4.72 -0.40
CA ILE A 117 3.63 5.32 -1.72
C ILE A 117 4.95 6.10 -1.67
N GLU A 118 5.85 5.79 -2.57
CA GLU A 118 7.10 6.51 -2.77
C GLU A 118 6.91 7.60 -3.83
N PHE A 119 7.34 8.81 -3.50
CA PHE A 119 7.40 9.96 -4.40
C PHE A 119 8.84 10.44 -4.53
N GLN A 120 9.32 10.57 -5.76
CA GLN A 120 10.50 11.35 -6.08
C GLN A 120 10.09 12.78 -6.40
N LEU A 121 10.67 13.73 -5.66
CA LEU A 121 10.47 15.16 -5.89
C LEU A 121 11.47 15.68 -6.93
N ASP A 122 11.13 16.82 -7.55
CA ASP A 122 11.98 17.47 -8.57
C ASP A 122 13.38 17.86 -8.04
N ASP A 123 13.51 18.05 -6.72
CA ASP A 123 14.78 18.33 -6.05
C ASP A 123 15.57 17.06 -5.66
N GLY A 124 15.12 15.88 -6.08
CA GLY A 124 15.76 14.59 -5.86
C GLY A 124 15.49 13.96 -4.50
N ARG A 125 14.73 14.62 -3.60
CA ARG A 125 14.32 14.01 -2.33
C ARG A 125 13.30 12.90 -2.56
N LEU A 126 13.32 11.91 -1.68
CA LEU A 126 12.34 10.84 -1.65
C LEU A 126 11.38 11.06 -0.47
N VAL A 127 10.09 10.83 -0.73
CA VAL A 127 9.04 10.90 0.28
C VAL A 127 8.29 9.58 0.28
N LEU A 128 8.18 8.94 1.45
CA LEU A 128 7.29 7.80 1.65
C LEU A 128 6.03 8.28 2.35
N LEU A 129 4.87 8.02 1.75
CA LEU A 129 3.58 8.27 2.33
C LEU A 129 2.99 6.96 2.83
N ALA A 130 3.01 6.76 4.15
CA ALA A 130 2.45 5.57 4.81
C ALA A 130 0.98 5.84 5.17
N ILE A 131 0.06 5.06 4.61
CA ILE A 131 -1.39 5.29 4.70
C ILE A 131 -2.06 4.15 5.47
N GLU A 132 -2.93 4.49 6.41
CA GLU A 132 -3.94 3.57 6.95
C GLU A 132 -5.28 3.89 6.30
N SER A 133 -5.96 2.86 5.79
CA SER A 133 -7.33 2.99 5.31
C SER A 133 -8.30 2.41 6.34
N LYS A 134 -9.49 3.00 6.45
CA LYS A 134 -10.58 2.47 7.28
C LYS A 134 -11.91 2.71 6.57
N ASN A 135 -12.93 1.93 6.91
CA ASN A 135 -14.28 2.19 6.39
C ASN A 135 -14.75 3.64 6.67
N ARG A 136 -14.56 4.13 7.90
CA ARG A 136 -14.95 5.49 8.32
C ARG A 136 -13.83 6.21 9.06
N ALA A 137 -13.86 7.54 9.01
CA ALA A 137 -12.91 8.40 9.70
C ALA A 137 -12.78 8.11 11.20
N LEU A 138 -13.91 7.84 11.86
CA LEU A 138 -13.98 7.49 13.29
C LEU A 138 -13.28 6.17 13.64
N ASN A 139 -13.08 5.28 12.66
CA ASN A 139 -12.41 4.00 12.88
C ASN A 139 -10.88 4.11 12.81
N LEU A 140 -10.34 5.24 12.32
CA LEU A 140 -8.91 5.52 12.43
C LEU A 140 -8.54 5.78 13.88
N GLU A 141 -7.49 5.11 14.35
CA GLU A 141 -6.99 5.25 15.71
C GLU A 141 -6.39 6.65 15.93
N SER A 142 -6.63 7.23 17.11
CA SER A 142 -5.96 8.47 17.50
C SER A 142 -4.44 8.29 17.49
N ASN A 143 -3.72 9.34 17.07
CA ASN A 143 -2.26 9.31 16.93
C ASN A 143 -1.73 8.09 16.13
N VAL A 144 -2.45 7.66 15.08
CA VAL A 144 -1.94 6.60 14.19
C VAL A 144 -0.83 7.14 13.28
N GLY A 145 -0.82 8.43 12.95
CA GLY A 145 0.15 9.01 12.01
C GLY A 145 1.60 8.83 12.42
N HIS A 146 1.96 9.14 13.67
CA HIS A 146 3.31 8.91 14.19
C HIS A 146 3.70 7.43 14.19
N ARG A 147 2.74 6.54 14.44
CA ARG A 147 2.98 5.08 14.46
C ARG A 147 3.19 4.51 13.05
N LEU A 148 2.49 5.03 12.04
CA LEU A 148 2.71 4.67 10.64
C LEU A 148 4.09 5.11 10.17
N ALA A 149 4.46 6.36 10.45
CA ALA A 149 5.77 6.89 10.09
C ALA A 149 6.91 6.11 10.75
N ALA A 150 6.84 5.90 12.07
CA ALA A 150 7.85 5.17 12.82
C ALA A 150 8.02 3.72 12.34
N TYR A 151 6.93 3.02 12.01
CA TYR A 151 7.01 1.67 11.45
C TYR A 151 7.80 1.66 10.14
N THR A 152 7.44 2.55 9.21
CA THR A 152 8.05 2.62 7.89
C THR A 152 9.52 3.03 7.98
N GLU A 153 9.84 4.05 8.79
CA GLU A 153 11.21 4.50 9.06
C GLU A 153 12.08 3.39 9.65
N GLN A 154 11.55 2.63 10.62
CA GLN A 154 12.28 1.51 11.20
C GLN A 154 12.58 0.42 10.17
N LEU A 155 11.58 0.07 9.34
CA LEU A 155 11.74 -0.99 8.34
C LEU A 155 12.77 -0.60 7.29
N VAL A 156 12.63 0.58 6.68
CA VAL A 156 13.56 1.04 5.62
C VAL A 156 14.93 1.43 6.18
N GLY A 157 15.05 1.61 7.49
CA GLY A 157 16.31 1.81 8.20
C GLY A 157 17.14 0.54 8.34
N THR A 158 16.58 -0.66 8.09
CA THR A 158 17.37 -1.91 8.01
C THR A 158 17.78 -2.20 6.56
N SER A 159 18.75 -3.08 6.37
CA SER A 159 19.10 -3.57 5.03
C SER A 159 17.91 -4.35 4.41
N PRO A 160 17.70 -4.25 3.09
CA PRO A 160 16.68 -5.00 2.37
C PRO A 160 17.07 -6.48 2.35
N THR A 161 16.10 -7.35 2.08
CA THR A 161 16.37 -8.79 1.98
C THR A 161 16.88 -9.17 0.60
N ILE A 162 16.25 -8.61 -0.43
CA ILE A 162 16.56 -8.87 -1.83
C ILE A 162 16.61 -7.56 -2.59
N PHE A 163 17.30 -7.58 -3.72
CA PHE A 163 17.33 -6.47 -4.65
C PHE A 163 17.20 -6.99 -6.08
N ARG A 164 16.88 -6.09 -6.99
CA ARG A 164 16.86 -6.36 -8.42
C ARG A 164 17.38 -5.15 -9.17
N ALA A 165 18.37 -5.36 -10.02
CA ALA A 165 18.81 -4.36 -10.97
C ALA A 165 17.84 -4.27 -12.17
N THR A 166 17.92 -3.17 -12.91
CA THR A 166 17.12 -2.96 -14.12
C THR A 166 17.24 -4.12 -15.09
N ASN A 167 16.11 -4.75 -15.43
CA ASN A 167 16.02 -5.93 -16.31
C ASN A 167 16.79 -7.17 -15.82
N ALA A 168 17.06 -7.30 -14.52
CA ALA A 168 17.67 -8.48 -13.92
C ALA A 168 16.64 -9.30 -13.12
N GLU A 169 17.03 -10.51 -12.71
CA GLU A 169 16.30 -11.30 -11.72
C GLU A 169 16.55 -10.79 -10.30
N TRP A 170 15.73 -11.25 -9.35
CA TRP A 170 15.93 -10.96 -7.93
C TRP A 170 17.14 -11.68 -7.36
N ASP A 171 17.97 -10.96 -6.61
CA ASP A 171 19.13 -11.49 -5.91
C ASP A 171 19.08 -11.17 -4.41
N LEU A 172 19.73 -12.01 -3.60
CA LEU A 172 19.91 -11.73 -2.18
C LEU A 172 20.75 -10.47 -1.99
N TRP A 173 20.31 -9.60 -1.09
CA TRP A 173 21.10 -8.43 -0.72
C TRP A 173 22.28 -8.86 0.17
N GLN A 174 23.50 -8.54 -0.27
CA GLN A 174 24.74 -8.91 0.44
C GLN A 174 25.49 -7.72 1.04
N ASN A 175 25.04 -6.48 0.78
CA ASN A 175 25.72 -5.30 1.30
C ASN A 175 25.17 -4.91 2.68
N ASP A 176 25.96 -4.20 3.46
CA ASP A 176 25.50 -3.78 4.80
C ASP A 176 24.51 -2.60 4.73
N THR A 177 24.62 -1.73 3.71
CA THR A 177 23.82 -0.50 3.62
C THR A 177 23.33 -0.20 2.21
N ILE A 178 22.11 0.30 2.08
CA ILE A 178 21.65 0.98 0.85
C ILE A 178 22.03 2.46 0.95
N SER A 179 22.54 3.03 -0.14
CA SER A 179 22.65 4.49 -0.28
C SER A 179 21.34 5.05 -0.85
N LEU A 180 20.39 5.38 0.03
CA LEU A 180 19.17 6.08 -0.38
C LEU A 180 19.36 7.60 -0.31
N PRO A 181 18.74 8.38 -1.23
CA PRO A 181 18.59 9.82 -1.07
C PRO A 181 17.95 10.19 0.27
N SER A 182 18.00 11.47 0.63
CA SER A 182 17.29 11.97 1.82
C SER A 182 15.81 11.58 1.75
N LEU A 183 15.41 10.75 2.71
CA LEU A 183 14.10 10.11 2.78
C LEU A 183 13.28 10.79 3.88
N THR A 184 12.07 11.22 3.55
CA THR A 184 11.11 11.73 4.54
C THR A 184 9.90 10.82 4.57
N VAL A 185 9.46 10.41 5.76
CA VAL A 185 8.20 9.66 5.90
C VAL A 185 7.08 10.60 6.36
N LEU A 186 5.97 10.54 5.64
CA LEU A 186 4.71 11.21 5.92
C LEU A 186 3.64 10.16 6.21
N SER A 187 2.60 10.58 6.90
CA SER A 187 1.47 9.74 7.30
C SER A 187 0.17 10.18 6.64
N GLY A 188 -0.60 9.21 6.18
CA GLY A 188 -1.88 9.40 5.51
C GLY A 188 -3.01 8.61 6.17
N GLY A 189 -4.23 9.14 6.09
CA GLY A 189 -5.44 8.41 6.44
C GLY A 189 -6.40 8.37 5.26
N ALA A 190 -7.06 7.24 5.04
CA ALA A 190 -8.05 7.10 3.99
C ALA A 190 -9.36 6.48 4.48
N PHE A 191 -10.50 6.97 3.97
CA PHE A 191 -11.82 6.45 4.38
C PHE A 191 -12.96 6.82 3.43
N CYS A 192 -14.13 6.19 3.59
CA CYS A 192 -15.34 6.59 2.89
C CYS A 192 -15.88 7.90 3.47
N TRP A 193 -16.07 8.90 2.60
CA TRP A 193 -16.59 10.21 2.92
C TRP A 193 -17.98 10.18 3.56
N LEU A 194 -18.21 11.09 4.51
CA LEU A 194 -19.54 11.42 5.06
C LEU A 194 -19.74 12.93 5.18
N GLY A 195 -18.68 13.72 5.31
CA GLY A 195 -18.74 15.18 5.30
C GLY A 195 -17.42 15.85 5.67
N ALA A 196 -17.32 17.14 5.36
CA ALA A 196 -16.08 17.92 5.48
C ALA A 196 -15.53 18.03 6.91
N LYS A 197 -16.40 17.93 7.93
CA LYS A 197 -15.97 17.98 9.34
C LYS A 197 -15.00 16.84 9.67
N ASP A 198 -15.16 15.67 9.05
CA ASP A 198 -14.32 14.51 9.30
C ASP A 198 -12.87 14.74 8.84
N LEU A 199 -12.62 15.62 7.86
CA LEU A 199 -11.27 15.89 7.37
C LEU A 199 -10.40 16.56 8.43
N GLU A 200 -10.85 17.69 8.97
CA GLU A 200 -10.08 18.48 9.94
C GLU A 200 -9.96 17.74 11.27
N ASP A 201 -11.08 17.19 11.77
CA ASP A 201 -11.10 16.46 13.03
C ASP A 201 -10.19 15.23 12.98
N THR A 202 -10.16 14.51 11.85
CA THR A 202 -9.31 13.32 11.69
C THR A 202 -7.85 13.67 11.47
N LEU A 203 -7.54 14.67 10.64
CA LEU A 203 -6.17 15.13 10.44
C LEU A 203 -5.51 15.49 11.79
N ALA A 204 -6.23 16.23 12.64
CA ALA A 204 -5.75 16.62 13.96
C ALA A 204 -5.70 15.45 14.96
N ARG A 205 -6.81 14.71 15.14
CA ARG A 205 -6.93 13.61 16.14
C ARG A 205 -5.97 12.46 15.85
N CYS A 206 -5.80 12.13 14.58
CA CYS A 206 -4.94 11.03 14.14
C CYS A 206 -3.48 11.47 13.94
N GLN A 207 -3.20 12.78 14.01
CA GLN A 207 -1.88 13.40 13.77
C GLN A 207 -1.32 13.00 12.40
N LEU A 208 -2.15 13.12 11.37
CA LEU A 208 -1.83 12.75 9.99
C LEU A 208 -1.30 13.95 9.21
N ASP A 209 -0.49 13.69 8.20
CA ASP A 209 0.00 14.74 7.29
C ASP A 209 -0.96 14.99 6.12
N ILE A 210 -1.73 13.98 5.71
CA ILE A 210 -2.71 14.08 4.62
C ILE A 210 -3.90 13.12 4.82
N ILE A 211 -5.07 13.49 4.30
CA ILE A 211 -6.30 12.68 4.28
C ILE A 211 -6.77 12.49 2.84
N PHE A 212 -7.21 11.28 2.54
CA PHE A 212 -7.93 10.90 1.32
C PHE A 212 -9.31 10.36 1.70
N ALA A 213 -10.37 11.13 1.45
CA ALA A 213 -11.73 10.67 1.71
C ALA A 213 -12.48 10.48 0.38
N ILE A 214 -13.03 9.29 0.15
CA ILE A 214 -13.66 8.96 -1.13
C ILE A 214 -15.17 8.97 -0.95
N ASP A 215 -15.85 9.84 -1.70
CA ASP A 215 -17.29 9.85 -1.85
C ASP A 215 -17.70 8.96 -3.03
N PHE A 216 -18.29 7.83 -2.68
CA PHE A 216 -18.86 6.88 -3.64
C PHE A 216 -20.36 7.14 -3.79
N LYS A 217 -20.74 7.85 -4.86
CA LYS A 217 -22.16 8.19 -5.13
C LYS A 217 -22.97 6.97 -5.56
N SER A 218 -22.50 6.25 -6.57
CA SER A 218 -23.06 4.98 -7.05
C SER A 218 -22.07 4.26 -7.96
N VAL A 219 -22.35 3.00 -8.32
CA VAL A 219 -21.54 2.22 -9.27
C VAL A 219 -21.54 2.76 -10.71
N GLU A 220 -22.45 3.67 -11.03
CA GLU A 220 -22.60 4.26 -12.38
C GLU A 220 -22.05 5.69 -12.47
N GLN A 221 -21.67 6.28 -11.33
CA GLN A 221 -21.22 7.67 -11.25
C GLN A 221 -19.73 7.75 -10.93
N SER A 222 -19.14 8.91 -11.22
CA SER A 222 -17.78 9.22 -10.81
C SER A 222 -17.67 9.22 -9.29
N ALA A 223 -16.58 8.66 -8.77
CA ALA A 223 -16.20 8.84 -7.38
C ALA A 223 -15.54 10.21 -7.21
N LEU A 224 -15.71 10.83 -6.05
CA LEU A 224 -15.05 12.09 -5.71
C LEU A 224 -14.02 11.87 -4.60
N LEU A 225 -12.77 12.20 -4.89
CA LEU A 225 -11.68 12.18 -3.94
C LEU A 225 -11.56 13.55 -3.25
N HIS A 226 -11.93 13.61 -1.98
CA HIS A 226 -11.67 14.75 -1.12
C HIS A 226 -10.26 14.61 -0.52
N VAL A 227 -9.40 15.62 -0.73
CA VAL A 227 -8.02 15.63 -0.21
C VAL A 227 -7.82 16.80 0.74
N LYS A 228 -7.33 16.52 1.94
CA LYS A 228 -6.90 17.54 2.91
C LYS A 228 -5.45 17.30 3.30
N ALA A 229 -4.57 18.28 3.10
CA ALA A 229 -3.17 18.18 3.51
C ALA A 229 -2.82 19.19 4.61
N GLY A 230 -2.14 18.71 5.65
CA GLY A 230 -1.42 19.54 6.61
C GLY A 230 -0.19 20.19 5.98
N ALA A 231 0.44 21.13 6.69
CA ALA A 231 1.55 21.92 6.17
C ALA A 231 2.71 21.07 5.62
N ARG A 232 2.97 19.91 6.22
CA ARG A 232 4.04 18.98 5.81
C ARG A 232 3.76 18.22 4.51
N ALA A 233 2.51 18.11 4.06
CA ALA A 233 2.17 17.34 2.85
C ALA A 233 1.58 18.20 1.72
N LYS A 234 1.39 19.53 1.93
CA LYS A 234 0.81 20.42 0.91
C LYS A 234 1.52 20.37 -0.45
N PHE A 235 2.83 20.12 -0.46
CA PHE A 235 3.60 20.02 -1.69
C PHE A 235 3.24 18.82 -2.56
N LEU A 236 2.55 17.79 -2.01
CA LEU A 236 2.09 16.62 -2.78
C LEU A 236 0.78 16.88 -3.55
N LEU A 237 0.02 17.92 -3.18
CA LEU A 237 -1.30 18.18 -3.77
C LEU A 237 -1.28 18.34 -5.31
N PRO A 238 -0.32 19.07 -5.92
CA PRO A 238 -0.27 19.16 -7.38
C PRO A 238 -0.03 17.81 -8.07
N GLN A 239 0.82 16.96 -7.49
CA GLN A 239 1.07 15.62 -8.02
C GLN A 239 -0.19 14.75 -7.91
N ILE A 240 -0.86 14.76 -6.76
CA ILE A 240 -2.13 14.02 -6.55
C ILE A 240 -3.21 14.50 -7.53
N TYR A 241 -3.35 15.81 -7.73
CA TYR A 241 -4.30 16.37 -8.69
C TYR A 241 -4.02 15.86 -10.12
N ASN A 242 -2.76 15.82 -10.53
CA ASN A 242 -2.34 15.33 -11.84
C ASN A 242 -2.56 13.82 -12.00
N LEU A 243 -2.43 13.03 -10.93
CA LEU A 243 -2.78 11.60 -10.95
C LEU A 243 -4.26 11.42 -11.26
N VAL A 244 -5.15 12.17 -10.59
CA VAL A 244 -6.60 12.03 -10.79
C VAL A 244 -7.03 12.30 -12.24
N GLN A 245 -6.32 13.18 -12.96
CA GLN A 245 -6.62 13.46 -14.36
C GLN A 245 -6.55 12.22 -15.27
N GLN A 246 -5.78 11.19 -14.90
CA GLN A 246 -5.64 9.97 -15.70
C GLN A 246 -6.94 9.15 -15.79
N PHE A 247 -7.90 9.40 -14.89
CA PHE A 247 -9.16 8.66 -14.84
C PHE A 247 -10.24 9.19 -15.79
N GLY A 248 -9.97 10.27 -16.53
CA GLY A 248 -10.90 10.79 -17.55
C GLY A 248 -12.29 11.12 -16.98
N GLY A 249 -12.35 11.61 -15.74
CA GLY A 249 -13.59 11.95 -15.04
C GLY A 249 -14.25 10.80 -14.27
N ARG A 250 -13.71 9.57 -14.30
CA ARG A 250 -14.23 8.46 -13.45
C ARG A 250 -13.89 8.63 -11.97
N LEU A 251 -12.80 9.35 -11.70
CA LEU A 251 -12.43 9.86 -10.39
C LEU A 251 -12.27 11.38 -10.55
N GLU A 252 -12.93 12.12 -9.70
CA GLU A 252 -12.82 13.58 -9.58
C GLU A 252 -12.07 13.92 -8.28
N ILE A 253 -11.60 15.16 -8.12
CA ILE A 253 -10.87 15.60 -6.93
C ILE A 253 -11.37 16.96 -6.43
N GLU A 254 -11.50 17.07 -5.11
CA GLU A 254 -11.75 18.31 -4.38
C GLU A 254 -10.68 18.49 -3.28
N ILE A 255 -9.97 19.62 -3.30
CA ILE A 255 -8.90 19.92 -2.34
C ILE A 255 -9.43 20.89 -1.28
N HIS A 256 -9.21 20.57 0.00
CA HIS A 256 -9.73 21.29 1.18
C HIS A 256 -8.67 22.08 1.94
#